data_AF-A0A3B8YV67-F1
#
_entry.id   AF-A0A3B8YV67-F1
#
_cell.length_a   1.000
_cell.length_b   1.000
_cell.length_c   1.000
_cell.angle_alpha   90.00
_cell.angle_beta   90.00
_cell.angle_gamma   90.00
#
_symmetry.space_group_name_H-M   'P 1'
#
loop_
_entity.id
_entity.type
_entity.pdbx_description
1 polymer ?
#
loop_
_entity_poly.entity_id
_entity_poly.type
_entity_poly.pdbx_seq_one_letter_code
_entity_poly.pdbx_strand_id
1 'polypeptide(L)' 'RRNKQSKFWMYETINERLRNDFYQNAEIEQLMPLLESEVLSARKSSFVAAKEALDRYYSESKE' A
#
# COMPACT_ATOMS: atom_id res chain seq x y z
N ARG A 1 -16.70 22.88 -14.15
CA ARG A 1 -16.23 21.56 -14.65
C ARG A 1 -14.70 21.41 -14.53
N ARG A 2 -13.87 22.37 -14.95
CA ARG A 2 -12.41 22.36 -14.77
C ARG A 2 -11.95 22.14 -13.32
N ASN A 3 -12.48 22.89 -12.34
CA ASN A 3 -12.06 22.76 -10.94
C ASN A 3 -12.31 21.36 -10.35
N LYS A 4 -13.34 20.63 -10.82
CA LYS A 4 -13.60 19.25 -10.39
C LYS A 4 -12.57 18.28 -10.96
N GLN A 5 -12.13 18.50 -12.21
CA GLN A 5 -11.07 17.70 -12.84
C GLN A 5 -9.71 17.97 -12.20
N SER A 6 -9.37 19.23 -11.93
CA SER A 6 -8.12 19.56 -11.22
C SER A 6 -8.06 18.94 -9.84
N LYS A 7 -9.18 18.95 -9.09
CA LYS A 7 -9.29 18.28 -7.79
C LYS A 7 -9.11 16.76 -7.92
N PHE A 8 -9.73 16.13 -8.91
CA PHE A 8 -9.58 14.70 -9.16
C PHE A 8 -8.12 14.33 -9.46
N TRP A 9 -7.47 15.03 -10.40
CA TRP A 9 -6.08 14.78 -10.75
C TRP A 9 -5.13 14.97 -9.57
N MET A 10 -5.38 15.93 -8.69
CA MET A 10 -4.58 16.11 -7.48
C MET A 10 -4.61 14.85 -6.59
N TYR A 11 -5.79 14.27 -6.35
CA TYR A 11 -5.89 13.03 -5.56
C TYR A 11 -5.25 11.84 -6.27
N GLU A 12 -5.45 11.71 -7.59
CA GLU A 12 -4.84 10.62 -8.36
C GLU A 12 -3.31 10.68 -8.30
N THR A 13 -2.71 11.86 -8.45
CA THR A 13 -1.25 12.01 -8.34
C THR A 13 -0.74 11.68 -6.93
N ILE A 14 -1.46 12.09 -5.88
CA ILE A 14 -1.10 11.72 -4.50
C ILE A 14 -1.18 10.21 -4.30
N ASN A 15 -2.27 9.58 -4.74
CA ASN A 15 -2.49 8.14 -4.60
C ASN A 15 -1.45 7.33 -5.38
N GLU A 16 -1.14 7.75 -6.62
CA GLU A 16 -0.12 7.13 -7.44
C GLU A 16 1.25 7.21 -6.77
N ARG A 17 1.61 8.40 -6.25
CA ARG A 17 2.88 8.58 -5.56
C ARG A 17 2.98 7.70 -4.31
N LEU A 18 1.96 7.71 -3.45
CA LEU A 18 1.93 6.88 -2.24
C LEU A 18 2.00 5.38 -2.58
N ARG A 19 1.27 4.95 -3.62
CA ARG A 19 1.28 3.56 -4.08
C ARG A 19 2.67 3.15 -4.59
N ASN A 20 3.29 4.00 -5.41
CA ASN A 20 4.60 3.70 -5.98
C ASN A 20 5.67 3.67 -4.89
N ASP A 21 5.67 4.64 -3.97
CA ASP A 21 6.62 4.69 -2.86
C ASP A 21 6.45 3.47 -1.92
N PHE A 22 5.21 3.00 -1.72
CA PHE A 22 4.92 1.79 -0.94
C PHE A 22 5.49 0.52 -1.59
N TYR A 23 5.20 0.28 -2.87
CA TYR A 23 5.64 -0.94 -3.56
C TYR A 23 7.11 -0.93 -4.00
N GLN A 24 7.79 0.23 -3.99
CA GLN A 24 9.23 0.33 -4.21
C GLN A 24 10.07 0.12 -2.94
N ASN A 25 9.43 -0.04 -1.78
CA ASN A 25 10.12 -0.38 -0.55
C ASN A 25 10.56 -1.86 -0.57
N ALA A 26 11.84 -2.11 -0.31
CA ALA A 26 12.44 -3.45 -0.41
C ALA A 26 11.89 -4.45 0.63
N GLU A 27 11.55 -4.00 1.86
CA GLU A 27 10.89 -4.85 2.87
C GLU A 27 9.50 -5.24 2.38
N ILE A 28 8.74 -4.28 1.85
CA ILE A 28 7.39 -4.52 1.31
C ILE A 28 7.43 -5.44 0.10
N GLU A 29 8.36 -5.24 -0.84
CA GLU A 29 8.53 -6.11 -2.01
C GLU A 29 8.74 -7.57 -1.59
N GLN A 30 9.48 -7.81 -0.51
CA GLN A 30 9.71 -9.16 0.04
C GLN A 30 8.52 -9.70 0.86
N LEU A 31 7.79 -8.82 1.55
CA LEU A 31 6.68 -9.19 2.42
C LEU A 31 5.40 -9.54 1.65
N MET A 32 5.12 -8.84 0.54
CA MET A 32 3.86 -8.98 -0.20
C MET A 32 3.55 -10.42 -0.64
N PRO A 33 4.49 -11.20 -1.24
CA PRO A 33 4.21 -12.57 -1.65
C PRO A 33 3.80 -13.49 -0.49
N LEU A 34 4.37 -13.28 0.71
CA LEU A 34 4.03 -14.04 1.91
C LEU A 34 2.58 -13.74 2.33
N LEU A 35 2.24 -12.45 2.43
CA LEU A 35 0.90 -12.01 2.82
C LEU A 35 -0.16 -12.46 1.81
N GLU A 36 0.13 -12.39 0.51
CA GLU A 36 -0.75 -12.90 -0.55
C GLU A 36 -1.02 -14.39 -0.37
N SER A 37 0.01 -15.19 -0.12
CA SER A 37 -0.12 -16.63 0.14
C SER A 37 -0.97 -16.92 1.39
N GLU A 38 -0.82 -16.14 2.45
CA GLU A 38 -1.62 -16.28 3.67
C GLU A 38 -3.09 -15.90 3.47
N VAL A 39 -3.37 -14.91 2.63
CA VAL A 39 -4.75 -14.55 2.24
C VAL A 39 -5.38 -15.64 1.38
N LEU A 40 -4.68 -16.12 0.36
CA LEU A 40 -5.17 -17.17 -0.54
C LEU A 40 -5.37 -18.51 0.17
N SER A 41 -4.60 -18.78 1.22
CA SER A 41 -4.77 -19.96 2.08
C SER A 41 -5.75 -19.75 3.25
N ALA A 42 -6.46 -18.62 3.28
CA ALA A 42 -7.42 -18.25 4.33
C ALA A 42 -6.84 -18.21 5.77
N ARG A 43 -5.51 -18.08 5.91
CA ARG A 43 -4.83 -17.90 7.20
C ARG A 43 -4.98 -16.48 7.72
N LYS A 44 -5.04 -15.50 6.82
CA LYS A 44 -5.32 -14.09 7.11
C LYS A 44 -6.47 -13.59 6.23
N SER A 45 -7.25 -12.65 6.75
CA SER A 45 -8.17 -11.88 5.90
C SER A 45 -7.39 -10.84 5.11
N SER A 46 -7.93 -10.41 3.96
CA SER A 46 -7.32 -9.35 3.14
C SER A 46 -7.09 -8.06 3.93
N PHE A 47 -7.97 -7.72 4.88
CA PHE A 47 -7.84 -6.54 5.72
C PHE A 47 -6.69 -6.65 6.73
N VAL A 48 -6.52 -7.83 7.34
CA VAL A 48 -5.43 -8.07 8.31
C VAL A 48 -4.08 -8.04 7.59
N ALA A 49 -3.97 -8.72 6.45
CA ALA A 49 -2.76 -8.71 5.65
C ALA A 49 -2.40 -7.29 5.14
N ALA A 50 -3.37 -6.54 4.63
CA ALA A 50 -3.14 -5.16 4.20
C ALA A 50 -2.68 -4.25 5.34
N LYS A 51 -3.29 -4.39 6.52
CA LYS A 51 -2.88 -3.64 7.71
C LYS A 51 -1.44 -3.97 8.11
N GLU A 52 -1.07 -5.25 8.12
CA GLU A 52 0.29 -5.67 8.45
C GLU A 52 1.33 -5.10 7.48
N ALA A 53 1.04 -5.10 6.16
CA ALA A 53 1.91 -4.49 5.17
C ALA A 53 2.09 -2.97 5.42
N LEU A 54 1.01 -2.26 5.74
CA LEU A 54 1.07 -0.83 6.07
C LEU A 54 1.82 -0.55 7.38
N ASP A 55 1.56 -1.35 8.43
CA ASP A 55 2.22 -1.22 9.73
C ASP A 55 3.74 -1.42 9.58
N ARG A 56 4.17 -2.38 8.73
CA ARG A 56 5.58 -2.60 8.39
C ARG A 56 6.20 -1.41 7.66
N TYR A 57 5.56 -0.96 6.58
CA TYR A 57 6.02 0.19 5.79
C TYR A 57 6.22 1.45 6.65
N TYR A 58 5.29 1.75 7.56
CA TYR A 58 5.40 2.92 8.43
C TYR A 58 6.33 2.70 9.63
N SER A 59 6.64 1.46 10.01
CA SER A 59 7.60 1.18 11.07
C SER A 59 9.02 1.54 10.66
N GLU A 60 9.41 1.29 9.40
CA GLU A 60 10.74 1.70 8.89
C GLU A 60 10.90 3.22 8.82
N SER A 61 9.80 3.96 8.59
CA SER A 61 9.84 5.43 8.52
C SER A 61 10.08 6.15 9.85
N LYS A 62 10.19 5.40 10.96
CA LYS A 62 10.33 5.93 12.32
C LYS A 62 11.74 5.85 12.91
N GLU A 63 12.73 5.38 12.17
CA GLU A 63 14.16 5.47 12.52
C GLU A 63 14.87 6.56 11.72
#